data_AF-A0A1F5SLY3-F1
#
_entry.id   AF-A0A1F5SLY3-F1
#
_cell.length_a   1.000
_cell.length_b   1.000
_cell.length_c   1.000
_cell.angle_alpha   90.00
_cell.angle_beta   90.00
_cell.angle_gamma   90.00
#
_symmetry.space_group_name_H-M   'P 1'
#
loop_
_entity.id
_entity.type
_entity.pdbx_description
1 polymer ?
#
loop_
_entity_poly.entity_id
_entity_poly.type
_entity_poly.pdbx_seq_one_letter_code
_entity_poly.pdbx_strand_id
1 'polypeptide(L)'
;MIKIKHLTKKQALIAGFVLAGLVILGVLINLFFKPAPKALYEVAVFAHDQGDNSAESLKNDMKIGDVLIMKKQEEGKILQWSTTERISFLILKMELTEDEVQKLTMADEREIPKKEWSEEEKKRAEEEETRAKQEGREYRPKPKTETLRPRLYRIRLEDEIFAGFLREQLMNGQPYTERVFDWGVVEKKNAL
;
A
#
# COMPACT_ATOMS: atom_id res chain seq x y z
N MET A 1 -2.43 47.38 32.43
CA MET A 1 -3.65 48.06 31.93
C MET A 1 -3.71 47.87 30.42
N ILE A 2 -4.47 46.88 29.94
CA ILE A 2 -4.51 46.50 28.50
C ILE A 2 -5.63 47.31 27.82
N LYS A 3 -5.27 48.20 26.89
CA LYS A 3 -6.23 48.98 26.08
C LYS A 3 -6.79 48.09 24.96
N ILE A 4 -8.05 47.69 25.08
CA ILE A 4 -8.77 47.00 24.01
C ILE A 4 -9.15 48.04 22.95
N LYS A 5 -8.50 48.00 21.79
CA LYS A 5 -8.87 48.83 20.63
C LYS A 5 -10.21 48.33 20.08
N HIS A 6 -11.22 49.21 20.04
CA HIS A 6 -12.50 48.92 19.41
C HIS A 6 -12.31 48.66 17.91
N LEU A 7 -12.70 47.45 17.48
CA LEU A 7 -12.74 47.06 16.07
C LEU A 7 -13.75 47.97 15.34
N THR A 8 -13.35 48.54 14.21
CA THR A 8 -14.26 49.34 13.38
C THR A 8 -15.30 48.42 12.72
N LYS A 9 -16.52 48.93 12.46
CA LYS A 9 -17.62 48.14 11.86
C LYS A 9 -17.20 47.39 10.58
N LYS A 10 -16.30 47.96 9.77
CA LYS A 10 -15.75 47.32 8.56
C LYS A 10 -14.87 46.10 8.88
N GLN A 11 -14.04 46.16 9.92
CA GLN A 11 -13.17 45.06 10.34
C GLN A 11 -13.98 43.89 10.94
N ALA A 12 -15.06 44.19 11.67
CA ALA A 12 -15.97 43.16 12.19
C ALA A 12 -16.69 42.41 11.05
N LEU A 13 -17.04 43.12 9.98
CA LEU A 13 -17.73 42.56 8.82
C LEU A 13 -16.81 41.64 7.99
N ILE A 14 -15.55 42.06 7.78
CA ILE A 14 -14.53 41.23 7.11
C ILE A 14 -14.22 39.98 7.95
N ALA A 15 -14.05 40.13 9.26
CA ALA A 15 -13.81 38.98 10.15
C ALA A 15 -14.97 37.97 10.11
N GLY A 16 -16.22 38.44 10.05
CA GLY A 16 -17.39 37.58 9.89
C GLY A 16 -17.40 36.78 8.58
N PHE A 17 -17.04 37.41 7.45
CA PHE A 17 -16.94 36.73 6.17
C PHE A 17 -15.81 35.70 6.11
N VAL A 18 -14.65 36.01 6.70
CA VAL A 18 -13.52 35.07 6.78
C VAL A 18 -13.90 33.85 7.63
N LEU A 19 -14.57 34.07 8.77
CA LEU A 19 -15.01 32.99 9.65
C LEU A 19 -16.05 32.10 8.94
N ALA A 20 -17.02 32.70 8.25
CA ALA A 20 -18.03 31.97 7.48
C ALA A 20 -17.39 31.16 6.33
N GLY A 21 -16.41 31.73 5.63
CA GLY A 21 -15.66 31.04 4.58
C GLY A 21 -14.88 29.83 5.11
N LEU A 22 -14.25 29.95 6.28
CA LEU A 22 -13.53 28.83 6.93
C LEU A 22 -14.48 27.72 7.38
N VAL A 23 -15.66 28.05 7.89
CA VAL A 23 -16.67 27.05 8.27
C VAL A 23 -17.18 26.32 7.03
N ILE A 24 -17.49 27.03 5.94
CA ILE A 24 -17.94 26.42 4.68
C ILE A 24 -16.84 25.52 4.09
N LEU A 25 -15.58 25.97 4.12
CA LEU A 25 -14.45 25.18 3.64
C LEU A 25 -14.25 23.91 4.47
N GLY A 26 -14.35 23.99 5.80
CA GLY A 26 -14.28 22.82 6.69
C GLY A 26 -15.39 21.82 6.42
N VAL A 27 -16.61 22.29 6.17
CA VAL A 27 -17.76 21.45 5.81
C VAL A 27 -17.58 20.80 4.43
N LEU A 28 -17.08 21.55 3.43
CA LEU A 28 -16.79 21.02 2.10
C LEU A 28 -15.68 19.96 2.13
N ILE A 29 -14.61 20.19 2.89
CA ILE A 29 -13.54 19.19 3.07
C ILE A 29 -14.12 17.91 3.66
N ASN A 30 -14.97 17.99 4.70
CA ASN A 30 -15.57 16.81 5.31
C ASN A 30 -16.59 16.08 4.39
N LEU A 31 -17.29 16.83 3.53
CA LEU A 31 -18.24 16.26 2.56
C LEU A 31 -17.55 15.57 1.37
N PHE A 32 -16.45 16.13 0.87
CA PHE A 32 -15.72 15.59 -0.29
C PHE A 32 -14.61 14.60 0.09
N PHE A 33 -14.10 14.64 1.32
CA PHE A 33 -13.08 13.73 1.84
C PHE A 33 -13.63 12.89 2.99
N LYS A 34 -14.72 12.16 2.74
CA LYS A 34 -15.06 11.05 3.65
C LYS A 34 -13.90 10.05 3.63
N PRO A 35 -13.30 9.70 4.78
CA PRO A 35 -12.25 8.68 4.80
C PRO A 35 -12.82 7.40 4.19
N ALA A 36 -12.04 6.75 3.32
CA ALA A 36 -12.44 5.50 2.71
C ALA A 36 -12.77 4.48 3.81
N PRO A 37 -13.82 3.66 3.64
CA PRO A 37 -14.21 2.69 4.65
C PRO A 37 -13.04 1.71 4.88
N LYS A 38 -12.69 1.53 6.14
CA LYS A 38 -11.72 0.53 6.55
C LYS A 38 -12.40 -0.78 6.94
N ALA A 39 -11.71 -1.88 6.77
CA ALA A 39 -12.11 -3.19 7.25
C ALA A 39 -10.93 -3.87 7.97
N LEU A 40 -11.26 -4.87 8.79
CA LEU A 40 -10.26 -5.65 9.50
C LEU A 40 -9.77 -6.80 8.61
N TYR A 41 -8.46 -6.93 8.48
CA TYR A 41 -7.79 -7.97 7.72
C TYR A 41 -6.83 -8.73 8.62
N GLU A 42 -6.70 -10.04 8.40
CA GLU A 42 -5.58 -10.83 8.90
C GLU A 42 -4.52 -10.93 7.80
N VAL A 43 -3.33 -10.41 8.09
CA VAL A 43 -2.23 -10.23 7.16
C VAL A 43 -1.12 -11.20 7.53
N ALA A 44 -0.79 -12.12 6.62
CA ALA A 44 0.35 -13.02 6.78
C ALA A 44 1.62 -12.34 6.28
N VAL A 45 2.54 -12.12 7.21
CA VAL A 45 3.79 -11.40 7.01
C VAL A 45 4.96 -12.37 7.08
N PHE A 46 5.90 -12.17 6.17
CA PHE A 46 7.13 -12.94 6.11
C PHE A 46 8.06 -12.54 7.27
N ALA A 47 8.42 -13.51 8.11
CA ALA A 47 9.14 -13.27 9.37
C ALA A 47 10.65 -13.54 9.30
N HIS A 48 11.18 -13.92 8.13
CA HIS A 48 12.60 -14.21 7.93
C HIS A 48 12.98 -13.91 6.48
N ASP A 49 14.25 -13.62 6.18
CA ASP A 49 14.65 -13.51 4.78
C ASP A 49 14.79 -14.90 4.13
N GLN A 50 14.35 -15.01 2.87
CA GLN A 50 14.79 -16.10 1.98
C GLN A 50 15.89 -15.57 1.07
N GLY A 51 16.95 -16.35 0.90
CA GLY A 51 18.04 -16.06 -0.03
C GLY A 51 19.13 -15.12 0.50
N ASP A 52 20.14 -14.92 -0.35
CA ASP A 52 21.21 -13.96 -0.15
C ASP A 52 20.77 -12.54 -0.58
N ASN A 53 21.69 -11.58 -0.56
CA ASN A 53 21.45 -10.22 -1.02
C ASN A 53 21.86 -10.00 -2.48
N SER A 54 21.84 -11.05 -3.32
CA SER A 54 22.16 -10.92 -4.74
C SER A 54 21.04 -10.19 -5.52
N ALA A 55 21.39 -9.56 -6.64
CA ALA A 55 20.43 -8.85 -7.49
C ALA A 55 19.34 -9.79 -8.07
N GLU A 56 19.67 -11.07 -8.27
CA GLU A 56 18.73 -12.08 -8.76
C GLU A 56 17.78 -12.55 -7.66
N SER A 57 18.27 -12.70 -6.42
CA SER A 57 17.45 -12.94 -5.23
C SER A 57 16.49 -11.79 -4.96
N LEU A 58 16.91 -10.52 -5.12
CA LEU A 58 16.05 -9.36 -4.86
C LEU A 58 14.79 -9.29 -5.74
N LYS A 59 14.84 -9.89 -6.94
CA LYS A 59 13.71 -9.95 -7.88
C LYS A 59 12.68 -11.01 -7.50
N ASN A 60 13.12 -12.12 -6.90
CA ASN A 60 12.29 -13.31 -6.70
C ASN A 60 11.98 -13.60 -5.23
N ASP A 61 12.82 -13.13 -4.31
CA ASP A 61 12.76 -13.54 -2.91
C ASP A 61 11.98 -12.54 -2.07
N MET A 62 11.06 -13.08 -1.30
CA MET A 62 10.35 -12.35 -0.26
C MET A 62 11.32 -12.01 0.86
N LYS A 63 11.28 -10.77 1.32
CA LYS A 63 12.09 -10.29 2.44
C LYS A 63 11.22 -10.15 3.69
N ILE A 64 11.88 -10.05 4.85
CA ILE A 64 11.21 -9.80 6.12
C ILE A 64 10.28 -8.58 6.02
N GLY A 65 9.09 -8.72 6.58
CA GLY A 65 8.03 -7.71 6.53
C GLY A 65 7.14 -7.79 5.29
N ASP A 66 7.48 -8.60 4.28
CA ASP A 66 6.65 -8.70 3.07
C ASP A 66 5.33 -9.40 3.33
N VAL A 67 4.26 -8.85 2.76
CA VAL A 67 2.92 -9.43 2.87
C VAL A 67 2.72 -10.51 1.81
N LEU A 68 2.39 -11.72 2.26
CA LEU A 68 2.15 -12.85 1.37
C LEU A 68 0.67 -12.89 0.94
N ILE A 69 -0.21 -12.94 1.92
CA ILE A 69 -1.65 -13.11 1.75
C ILE A 69 -2.39 -12.32 2.83
N MET A 70 -3.56 -11.81 2.48
CA MET A 70 -4.45 -11.13 3.40
C MET A 70 -5.84 -11.75 3.31
N LYS A 71 -6.49 -11.92 4.45
CA LYS A 71 -7.85 -12.43 4.54
C LYS A 71 -8.72 -11.36 5.21
N LYS A 72 -9.75 -10.88 4.52
CA LYS A 72 -10.71 -9.94 5.09
C LYS A 72 -11.55 -10.65 6.15
N GLN A 73 -11.68 -10.06 7.33
CA GLN A 73 -12.53 -10.60 8.38
C GLN A 73 -13.98 -10.23 8.06
N GLU A 74 -14.80 -11.25 7.81
CA GLU A 74 -16.24 -11.09 7.58
C GLU A 74 -17.01 -11.42 8.86
N GLU A 75 -18.13 -10.72 9.10
CA GLU A 75 -18.97 -10.97 10.27
C GLU A 75 -19.42 -12.44 10.34
N GLY A 76 -19.23 -13.07 11.50
CA GLY A 76 -19.62 -14.46 11.73
C GLY A 76 -18.71 -15.52 11.10
N LYS A 77 -17.64 -15.13 10.39
CA LYS A 77 -16.63 -16.07 9.87
C LYS A 77 -15.36 -16.00 10.70
N ILE A 78 -15.01 -17.12 11.33
CA ILE A 78 -13.69 -17.30 11.93
C ILE A 78 -12.73 -17.63 10.79
N LEU A 79 -11.78 -16.73 10.53
CA LEU A 79 -10.67 -17.01 9.64
C LEU A 79 -9.79 -18.09 10.28
N GLN A 80 -9.67 -19.24 9.62
CA GLN A 80 -8.83 -20.33 10.09
C GLN A 80 -7.53 -20.35 9.30
N TRP A 81 -6.42 -20.19 10.02
CA TRP A 81 -5.08 -20.46 9.53
C TRP A 81 -4.70 -21.89 9.92
N SER A 82 -4.11 -22.61 8.98
CA SER A 82 -3.52 -23.92 9.29
C SER A 82 -2.37 -23.76 10.29
N THR A 83 -2.08 -24.82 11.04
CA THR A 83 -0.95 -24.84 11.97
C THR A 83 0.37 -24.51 11.25
N THR A 84 0.56 -25.01 10.03
CA THR A 84 1.74 -24.70 9.21
C THR A 84 1.83 -23.21 8.89
N GLU A 85 0.77 -22.58 8.41
CA GLU A 85 0.77 -21.14 8.14
C GLU A 85 1.07 -20.32 9.41
N ARG A 86 0.49 -20.71 10.54
CA ARG A 86 0.73 -20.06 11.84
C ARG A 86 2.16 -20.25 12.36
N ILE A 87 2.90 -21.23 11.87
CA ILE A 87 4.31 -21.43 12.24
C ILE A 87 5.23 -20.73 11.23
N SER A 88 4.82 -20.67 9.97
CA SER A 88 5.61 -20.08 8.88
C SER A 88 5.55 -18.56 8.84
N PHE A 89 4.43 -17.96 9.24
CA PHE A 89 4.17 -16.53 9.05
C PHE A 89 3.77 -15.84 10.36
N LEU A 90 4.13 -14.57 10.47
CA LEU A 90 3.57 -13.69 11.46
C LEU A 90 2.21 -13.19 10.97
N ILE A 91 1.14 -13.47 11.71
CA ILE A 91 -0.23 -13.08 11.34
C ILE A 91 -0.60 -11.85 12.16
N LEU A 92 -0.83 -10.73 11.48
CA LEU A 92 -1.21 -9.46 12.11
C LEU A 92 -2.66 -9.11 11.76
N LYS A 93 -3.40 -8.60 12.74
CA LYS A 93 -4.70 -7.96 12.48
C LYS A 93 -4.46 -6.51 12.08
N MET A 94 -4.95 -6.11 10.92
CA MET A 94 -4.76 -4.77 10.38
C MET A 94 -6.08 -4.14 9.93
N GLU A 95 -6.32 -2.90 10.32
CA GLU A 95 -7.44 -2.10 9.87
C GLU A 95 -7.01 -1.28 8.64
N LEU A 96 -7.48 -1.71 7.45
CA LEU A 96 -7.03 -1.23 6.15
C LEU A 96 -8.20 -0.84 5.25
N THR A 97 -7.95 0.13 4.37
CA THR A 97 -8.78 0.43 3.20
C THR A 97 -8.45 -0.51 2.04
N GLU A 98 -9.34 -0.63 1.06
CA GLU A 98 -9.08 -1.45 -0.15
C GLU A 98 -7.86 -0.94 -0.95
N ASP A 99 -7.63 0.37 -0.98
CA ASP A 99 -6.45 0.98 -1.61
C ASP A 99 -5.14 0.56 -0.91
N GLU A 100 -5.16 0.51 0.41
CA GLU A 100 -4.01 0.07 1.22
C GLU A 100 -3.74 -1.43 1.03
N VAL A 101 -4.80 -2.23 1.00
CA VAL A 101 -4.73 -3.67 0.65
C VAL A 101 -4.09 -3.85 -0.73
N GLN A 102 -4.55 -3.11 -1.73
CA GLN A 102 -3.98 -3.18 -3.07
C GLN A 102 -2.49 -2.84 -3.06
N LYS A 103 -2.08 -1.77 -2.37
CA LYS A 103 -0.68 -1.37 -2.25
C LYS A 103 0.20 -2.45 -1.61
N LEU A 104 -0.28 -3.12 -0.55
CA LEU A 104 0.47 -4.20 0.12
C LEU A 104 0.65 -5.44 -0.76
N THR A 105 -0.19 -5.63 -1.77
CA THR A 105 -0.09 -6.75 -2.73
C THR A 105 0.60 -6.39 -4.03
N MET A 106 0.83 -5.09 -4.28
CA MET A 106 1.39 -4.60 -5.54
C MET A 106 2.89 -4.90 -5.64
N ALA A 107 3.32 -5.41 -6.79
CA ALA A 107 4.72 -5.59 -7.11
C ALA A 107 5.42 -4.25 -7.39
N ASP A 108 6.73 -4.22 -7.24
CA ASP A 108 7.54 -3.11 -7.71
C ASP A 108 7.90 -3.36 -9.18
N GLU A 109 7.36 -2.55 -10.07
CA GLU A 109 7.50 -2.71 -11.53
C GLU A 109 8.08 -1.45 -12.16
N ARG A 110 8.93 -1.64 -13.18
CA ARG A 110 9.47 -0.57 -14.02
C ARG A 110 9.01 -0.77 -15.46
N GLU A 111 8.59 0.30 -16.11
CA GLU A 111 8.36 0.28 -17.55
C GLU A 111 9.69 0.10 -18.30
N ILE A 112 9.74 -0.88 -19.21
CA ILE A 112 10.86 -1.13 -20.10
C ILE A 112 10.74 -0.16 -21.28
N PRO A 113 11.67 0.80 -21.43
CA PRO A 113 11.63 1.72 -22.56
C PRO A 113 11.80 0.95 -23.88
N LYS A 114 11.12 1.40 -24.95
CA LYS A 114 11.18 0.76 -26.28
C LYS A 114 12.60 0.53 -26.83
N LYS A 115 13.58 1.30 -26.36
CA LYS A 115 14.99 1.15 -26.71
C LYS A 115 15.61 -0.16 -26.20
N GLU A 116 15.12 -0.67 -25.08
CA GLU A 116 15.55 -1.92 -24.44
C GLU A 116 14.76 -3.14 -24.95
N TRP A 117 13.78 -2.95 -25.84
CA TRP A 117 13.01 -4.05 -26.44
C TRP A 117 13.88 -4.83 -27.43
N SER A 118 13.67 -6.14 -27.51
CA SER A 118 14.34 -6.95 -28.53
C SER A 118 13.83 -6.59 -29.93
N GLU A 119 14.63 -6.87 -30.97
CA GLU A 119 14.23 -6.60 -32.36
C GLU A 119 12.96 -7.37 -32.75
N GLU A 120 12.78 -8.59 -32.25
CA GLU A 120 11.55 -9.38 -32.44
C GLU A 120 10.33 -8.73 -31.77
N GLU A 121 10.52 -8.08 -30.64
CA GLU A 121 9.46 -7.38 -29.91
C GLU A 121 9.03 -6.10 -30.61
N LYS A 122 10.00 -5.33 -31.11
CA LYS A 122 9.73 -4.13 -31.92
C LYS A 122 8.96 -4.53 -33.18
N LYS A 123 9.41 -5.57 -33.88
CA LYS A 123 8.75 -6.07 -35.09
C LYS A 123 7.32 -6.54 -34.82
N ARG A 124 7.09 -7.29 -33.74
CA ARG A 124 5.72 -7.71 -33.35
C ARG A 124 4.82 -6.51 -33.05
N ALA A 125 5.33 -5.48 -32.39
CA ALA A 125 4.55 -4.28 -32.10
C ALA A 125 4.18 -3.50 -33.38
N GLU A 126 5.10 -3.41 -34.33
CA GLU A 126 4.87 -2.79 -35.65
C GLU A 126 3.86 -3.59 -36.50
N GLU A 127 3.95 -4.92 -36.49
CA GLU A 127 3.00 -5.81 -37.17
C GLU A 127 1.59 -5.67 -36.56
N GLU A 128 1.49 -5.62 -35.24
CA GLU A 128 0.22 -5.43 -34.52
C GLU A 128 -0.40 -4.06 -34.82
N GLU A 129 0.41 -2.99 -34.87
CA GLU A 129 -0.03 -1.64 -35.23
C GLU A 129 -0.53 -1.60 -36.68
N THR A 130 0.19 -2.27 -37.59
CA THR A 130 -0.20 -2.36 -39.01
C THR A 130 -1.51 -3.12 -39.16
N ARG A 131 -1.66 -4.24 -38.45
CA ARG A 131 -2.91 -5.03 -38.43
C ARG A 131 -4.07 -4.22 -37.87
N ALA A 132 -3.84 -3.48 -36.78
CA ALA A 132 -4.85 -2.61 -36.18
C ALA A 132 -5.34 -1.52 -37.15
N LYS A 133 -4.42 -0.90 -37.90
CA LYS A 133 -4.75 0.07 -38.95
C LYS A 133 -5.58 -0.55 -40.08
N GLN A 134 -5.23 -1.76 -40.53
CA GLN A 134 -5.98 -2.48 -41.57
C GLN A 134 -7.40 -2.87 -41.11
N GLU A 135 -7.56 -3.24 -39.85
CA GLU A 135 -8.84 -3.61 -39.23
C GLU A 135 -9.66 -2.39 -38.77
N GLY A 136 -9.16 -1.17 -38.94
CA GLY A 136 -9.84 0.06 -38.52
C GLY A 136 -9.99 0.21 -37.00
N ARG A 137 -9.16 -0.50 -36.21
CA ARG A 137 -9.17 -0.41 -34.74
C ARG A 137 -8.07 0.52 -34.23
N GLU A 138 -8.33 1.15 -33.09
CA GLU A 138 -7.33 1.97 -32.40
C GLU A 138 -6.22 1.07 -31.80
N TYR A 139 -4.98 1.26 -32.25
CA TYR A 139 -3.82 0.61 -31.64
C TYR A 139 -3.41 1.37 -30.38
N ARG A 140 -3.39 0.66 -29.24
CA ARG A 140 -2.83 1.18 -27.98
C ARG A 140 -1.62 0.33 -27.59
N PRO A 141 -0.40 0.89 -27.66
CA PRO A 141 0.79 0.15 -27.24
C PRO A 141 0.67 -0.15 -25.74
N LYS A 142 0.71 -1.43 -25.38
CA LYS A 142 0.80 -1.83 -23.98
C LYS A 142 2.23 -1.58 -23.51
N PRO A 143 2.45 -0.78 -22.45
CA PRO A 143 3.78 -0.66 -21.86
C PRO A 143 4.22 -2.04 -21.39
N LYS A 144 5.47 -2.40 -21.70
CA LYS A 144 6.06 -3.63 -21.18
C LYS A 144 6.66 -3.29 -19.83
N THR A 145 6.30 -4.04 -18.79
CA THR A 145 6.86 -3.85 -17.45
C THR A 145 7.82 -4.98 -17.11
N GLU A 146 8.83 -4.67 -16.31
CA GLU A 146 9.69 -5.64 -15.63
C GLU A 146 9.41 -5.56 -14.13
N THR A 147 9.17 -6.70 -13.50
CA THR A 147 9.09 -6.78 -12.04
C THR A 147 10.49 -6.68 -11.45
N LEU A 148 10.73 -5.62 -10.69
CA LEU A 148 11.96 -5.42 -9.93
C LEU A 148 11.92 -6.19 -8.62
N ARG A 149 10.76 -6.26 -7.96
CA ARG A 149 10.57 -6.95 -6.66
C ARG A 149 9.13 -7.45 -6.51
N PRO A 150 8.89 -8.53 -5.72
CA PRO A 150 7.54 -9.09 -5.56
C PRO A 150 6.54 -8.15 -4.87
N ARG A 151 7.02 -7.25 -4.01
CA ARG A 151 6.21 -6.32 -3.20
C ARG A 151 6.87 -4.95 -3.10
N LEU A 152 6.11 -3.89 -3.37
CA LEU A 152 6.55 -2.49 -3.24
C LEU A 152 6.51 -1.98 -1.80
N TYR A 153 5.59 -2.50 -0.99
CA TYR A 153 5.39 -2.13 0.41
C TYR A 153 5.66 -3.32 1.33
N ARG A 154 6.03 -3.04 2.59
CA ARG A 154 6.25 -4.04 3.64
C ARG A 154 5.88 -3.51 5.02
N ILE A 155 5.66 -4.42 5.97
CA ILE A 155 5.51 -4.09 7.39
C ILE A 155 6.90 -3.85 7.98
N ARG A 156 7.08 -2.75 8.72
CA ARG A 156 8.32 -2.45 9.45
C ARG A 156 8.41 -3.30 10.71
N LEU A 157 8.92 -4.51 10.58
CA LEU A 157 9.13 -5.41 11.71
C LEU A 157 10.30 -4.99 12.61
N GLU A 158 11.09 -4.01 12.17
CA GLU A 158 12.18 -3.40 12.91
C GLU A 158 11.71 -2.29 13.88
N ASP A 159 10.46 -1.83 13.76
CA ASP A 159 9.89 -0.82 14.65
C ASP A 159 9.79 -1.32 16.09
N GLU A 160 9.88 -0.41 17.07
CA GLU A 160 9.84 -0.72 18.51
C GLU A 160 8.62 -1.54 18.93
N ILE A 161 7.51 -1.40 18.21
CA ILE A 161 6.26 -2.13 18.46
C ILE A 161 6.39 -3.64 18.25
N PHE A 162 7.37 -4.07 17.45
CA PHE A 162 7.72 -5.46 17.18
C PHE A 162 9.06 -5.86 17.82
N ALA A 163 9.69 -4.96 18.58
CA ALA A 163 10.97 -5.23 19.21
C ALA A 163 10.89 -6.48 20.10
N GLY A 164 11.87 -7.37 19.91
CA GLY A 164 11.93 -8.64 20.64
C GLY A 164 11.04 -9.75 20.08
N PHE A 165 10.36 -9.53 18.94
CA PHE A 165 9.79 -10.63 18.17
C PHE A 165 10.90 -11.57 17.70
N LEU A 166 10.76 -12.85 18.04
CA LEU A 166 11.65 -13.92 17.58
C LEU A 166 10.81 -14.97 16.86
N ARG A 167 11.28 -15.44 15.71
CA ARG A 167 10.55 -16.41 14.88
C ARG A 167 10.17 -17.67 15.66
N GLU A 168 11.04 -18.11 16.56
CA GLU A 168 10.83 -19.29 17.40
C GLU A 168 9.57 -19.17 18.27
N GLN A 169 9.11 -17.94 18.56
CA GLN A 169 7.86 -17.70 19.28
C GLN A 169 6.65 -18.21 18.50
N LEU A 170 6.70 -18.24 17.16
CA LEU A 170 5.61 -18.74 16.30
C LEU A 170 5.31 -20.22 16.55
N MET A 171 6.29 -21.00 17.02
CA MET A 171 6.10 -22.41 17.40
C MET A 171 5.18 -22.56 18.62
N ASN A 172 5.14 -21.55 19.49
CA ASN A 172 4.36 -21.55 20.72
C ASN A 172 3.03 -20.80 20.58
N GLY A 173 2.86 -20.02 19.51
CA GLY A 173 1.63 -19.27 19.23
C GLY A 173 1.88 -18.02 18.40
N GLN A 174 0.79 -17.39 17.97
CA GLN A 174 0.86 -16.10 17.27
C GLN A 174 1.00 -14.98 18.32
N PRO A 175 2.02 -14.11 18.22
CA PRO A 175 2.09 -12.92 19.05
C PRO A 175 1.07 -11.87 18.59
N TYR A 176 0.83 -10.86 19.41
CA TYR A 176 0.03 -9.68 19.06
C TYR A 176 -1.45 -9.95 18.66
N THR A 177 -2.03 -11.08 19.03
CA THR A 177 -3.42 -11.46 18.65
C THR A 177 -4.49 -10.46 19.09
N GLU A 178 -4.23 -9.73 20.17
CA GLU A 178 -5.13 -8.72 20.75
C GLU A 178 -4.91 -7.31 20.17
N ARG A 179 -3.87 -7.11 19.35
CA ARG A 179 -3.56 -5.80 18.77
C ARG A 179 -4.08 -5.72 17.35
N VAL A 180 -4.64 -4.56 17.02
CA VAL A 180 -5.02 -4.18 15.66
C VAL A 180 -4.09 -3.05 15.23
N PHE A 181 -3.37 -3.28 14.14
CA PHE A 181 -2.46 -2.31 13.55
C PHE A 181 -3.16 -1.57 12.40
N ASP A 182 -2.60 -0.45 11.95
CA ASP A 182 -3.09 0.30 10.80
C ASP A 182 -1.97 0.50 9.77
N TRP A 183 -2.21 1.31 8.74
CA TRP A 183 -1.20 1.66 7.74
C TRP A 183 0.08 2.28 8.32
N GLY A 184 0.03 2.79 9.56
CA GLY A 184 1.16 3.42 10.23
C GLY A 184 2.38 2.51 10.36
N VAL A 185 2.21 1.18 10.38
CA VAL A 185 3.31 0.20 10.47
C VAL A 185 3.88 -0.22 9.11
N VAL A 186 3.33 0.31 8.02
CA VAL A 186 3.73 -0.02 6.64
C VAL A 186 4.75 1.00 6.15
N GLU A 187 5.76 0.55 5.43
CA GLU A 187 6.66 1.40 4.66
C GLU A 187 6.72 1.03 3.19
N LYS A 188 7.05 2.03 2.37
CA LYS A 188 7.44 1.81 0.98
C LYS A 188 8.90 1.39 0.97
N LYS A 189 9.23 0.32 0.23
CA LYS A 189 10.64 -0.09 0.06
C LYS A 189 11.39 0.99 -0.72
N ASN A 190 12.64 1.23 -0.32
CA ASN A 190 13.53 2.12 -1.04
C ASN A 190 13.80 1.57 -2.46
N ALA A 191 13.89 2.48 -3.42
CA ALA A 191 14.30 2.16 -4.78
C ALA A 191 15.75 1.62 -4.76
N LEU A 192 16.01 0.62 -5.61
CA LEU A 192 17.34 0.03 -5.83
C LEU A 192 18.24 0.97 -6.63
#